data_AF-A0A954LM25-F1
#
_entry.id   AF-A0A954LM25-F1
#
_cell.length_a   1.000
_cell.length_b   1.000
_cell.length_c   1.000
_cell.angle_alpha   90.00
_cell.angle_beta   90.00
_cell.angle_gamma   90.00
#
_symmetry.space_group_name_H-M   'P 1'
#
loop_
_entity.id
_entity.type
_entity.pdbx_description
1 polymer ?
#
loop_
_entity_poly.entity_id
_entity_poly.type
_entity_poly.pdbx_seq_one_letter_code
_entity_poly.pdbx_strand_id
1 'polypeptide(L)'
;MRLTLRTLAGDRYEVEASENLTSKELIHQFNDQFNEGVGKTHPRMDGVRWQVLRPGTRRILSEDAPLGSLNLTSGEPLLLVRECQAAAYRDPREDRLRWERLDLEELNRESETVHVQPIHVQPGSEPEEYRITLKCKGILRIDSQRQPVYGYTHQVLMHCGDDFPTASPVLYWETDIWHPNIDHKSKGVCINAKEWVGSRSLRDVCRQIFEMVQYKSYHAINQEPFPLDHEVARWVLEFGEPRKVVDKSRGIFVDNRPFLRPTFLRRIKEPAQAPTKPKQSRLRLVDSPPPSVAASKKPSKISRLKLAGQ
;
A
#
# COMPACT_ATOMS: atom_id res chain seq x y z
N MET A 1 -21.92 -29.47 -18.09
CA MET A 1 -20.83 -30.48 -17.96
C MET A 1 -20.21 -30.42 -16.57
N ARG A 2 -19.70 -31.55 -16.05
CA ARG A 2 -18.91 -31.60 -14.80
C ARG A 2 -17.42 -31.50 -15.11
N LEU A 3 -16.71 -30.65 -14.39
CA LEU A 3 -15.28 -30.41 -14.55
C LEU A 3 -14.59 -30.46 -13.20
N THR A 4 -13.34 -30.89 -13.19
CA THR A 4 -12.48 -30.81 -12.02
C THR A 4 -11.48 -29.68 -12.22
N LEU A 5 -11.60 -28.57 -11.50
CA LEU A 5 -10.62 -27.49 -11.52
C LEU A 5 -9.53 -27.73 -10.48
N ARG A 6 -8.29 -27.41 -10.83
CA ARG A 6 -7.15 -27.45 -9.92
C ARG A 6 -6.40 -26.12 -9.91
N THR A 7 -5.91 -25.74 -8.74
CA THR A 7 -5.00 -24.60 -8.59
C THR A 7 -3.55 -25.07 -8.64
N LEU A 8 -2.60 -24.13 -8.82
CA LEU A 8 -1.17 -24.45 -8.68
C LEU A 8 -0.77 -24.84 -7.25
N ALA A 9 -1.55 -24.39 -6.25
CA ALA A 9 -1.36 -24.76 -4.85
C ALA A 9 -1.81 -26.21 -4.55
N GLY A 10 -2.47 -26.87 -5.52
CA GLY A 10 -2.89 -28.26 -5.43
C GLY A 10 -4.34 -28.46 -4.99
N ASP A 11 -5.09 -27.37 -4.78
CA ASP A 11 -6.50 -27.41 -4.43
C ASP A 11 -7.33 -28.00 -5.58
N ARG A 12 -8.42 -28.67 -5.24
CA ARG A 12 -9.28 -29.38 -6.19
C ARG A 12 -10.73 -28.97 -5.97
N TYR A 13 -11.39 -28.61 -7.06
CA TYR A 13 -12.78 -28.15 -7.09
C TYR A 13 -13.58 -28.93 -8.12
N GLU A 14 -14.70 -29.52 -7.71
CA GLU A 14 -15.66 -30.12 -8.65
C GLU A 14 -16.76 -29.11 -8.97
N VAL A 15 -16.89 -28.78 -10.26
CA VAL A 15 -17.82 -27.74 -10.72
C VAL A 15 -18.71 -28.25 -11.84
N GLU A 16 -19.97 -27.83 -11.81
CA GLU A 16 -20.90 -27.91 -12.93
C GLU A 16 -20.88 -26.58 -13.69
N ALA A 17 -20.45 -26.65 -14.95
CA ALA A 17 -20.37 -25.50 -15.85
C ALA A 17 -21.32 -25.68 -17.05
N SER A 18 -21.92 -24.59 -17.51
CA SER A 18 -22.64 -24.56 -18.78
C SER A 18 -21.70 -24.84 -19.96
N GLU A 19 -22.16 -25.58 -20.97
CA GLU A 19 -21.34 -25.90 -22.16
C GLU A 19 -21.06 -24.66 -23.02
N ASN A 20 -21.90 -23.63 -22.92
CA ASN A 20 -21.74 -22.36 -23.60
C ASN A 20 -20.86 -21.37 -22.83
N LEU A 21 -20.40 -21.73 -21.63
CA LEU A 21 -19.46 -20.92 -20.87
C LEU A 21 -18.11 -20.96 -21.57
N THR A 22 -17.46 -19.81 -21.72
CA THR A 22 -16.09 -19.74 -22.28
C THR A 22 -15.04 -19.98 -21.18
N SER A 23 -13.80 -20.33 -21.56
CA SER A 23 -12.70 -20.48 -20.59
C SER A 23 -12.45 -19.19 -19.81
N LYS A 24 -12.61 -18.03 -20.45
CA LYS A 24 -12.46 -16.71 -19.82
C LYS A 24 -13.56 -16.43 -18.80
N GLU A 25 -14.81 -16.73 -19.13
CA GLU A 25 -15.93 -16.57 -18.19
C GLU A 25 -15.87 -17.57 -17.04
N LEU A 26 -15.36 -18.79 -17.29
CA LEU A 26 -15.10 -19.79 -16.27
C LEU A 26 -14.12 -19.26 -15.22
N ILE A 27 -12.99 -18.68 -15.65
CA ILE A 27 -12.00 -18.06 -14.77
C ILE A 27 -12.63 -16.92 -13.97
N HIS A 28 -13.37 -16.03 -14.61
CA HIS A 28 -13.99 -14.88 -13.94
C HIS A 28 -14.99 -15.33 -12.87
N GLN A 29 -15.88 -16.27 -13.21
CA GLN A 29 -16.87 -16.79 -12.27
C GLN A 29 -16.24 -17.61 -11.14
N PHE A 30 -15.15 -18.33 -11.42
CA PHE A 30 -14.38 -19.02 -10.39
C PHE A 30 -13.75 -18.02 -9.41
N ASN A 31 -13.08 -16.98 -9.92
CA ASN A 31 -12.48 -15.95 -9.07
C ASN A 31 -13.54 -15.21 -8.22
N ASP A 32 -14.69 -14.88 -8.80
CA ASP A 32 -15.80 -14.23 -8.09
C ASP A 32 -16.38 -15.10 -6.95
N GLN A 33 -16.44 -16.42 -7.15
CA GLN A 33 -17.05 -17.35 -6.19
C GLN A 33 -16.11 -17.81 -5.08
N PHE A 34 -14.85 -18.08 -5.39
CA PHE A 34 -13.98 -18.86 -4.49
C PHE A 34 -13.07 -18.02 -3.59
N ASN A 35 -12.90 -16.72 -3.85
CA ASN A 35 -12.22 -15.75 -2.96
C ASN A 35 -10.92 -16.28 -2.31
N GLU A 36 -10.20 -17.17 -3.00
CA GLU A 36 -8.90 -17.68 -2.58
C GLU A 36 -7.89 -16.54 -2.74
N GLY A 37 -7.70 -15.72 -1.72
CA GLY A 37 -6.48 -14.94 -1.56
C GLY A 37 -6.13 -13.93 -2.67
N VAL A 38 -7.00 -13.68 -3.66
CA VAL A 38 -7.00 -12.45 -4.44
C VAL A 38 -7.68 -11.40 -3.57
N GLY A 39 -7.10 -11.16 -2.38
CA GLY A 39 -7.47 -10.04 -1.56
C GLY A 39 -7.44 -8.80 -2.43
N LYS A 40 -8.48 -7.97 -2.28
CA LYS A 40 -8.67 -6.58 -2.74
C LYS A 40 -7.39 -5.87 -3.19
N THR A 41 -6.77 -6.38 -4.24
CA THR A 41 -5.67 -5.77 -4.95
C THR A 41 -6.40 -5.04 -6.04
N HIS A 42 -6.21 -3.73 -5.99
CA HIS A 42 -6.73 -2.74 -6.91
C HIS A 42 -6.86 -3.29 -8.34
N PRO A 43 -7.87 -2.85 -9.13
CA PRO A 43 -8.14 -3.33 -10.48
C PRO A 43 -7.07 -2.92 -11.54
N ARG A 44 -5.79 -2.86 -11.17
CA ARG A 44 -4.66 -2.45 -12.02
C ARG A 44 -3.38 -3.27 -11.75
N MET A 45 -3.49 -4.59 -11.64
CA MET A 45 -2.33 -5.45 -11.92
C MET A 45 -2.27 -5.70 -13.43
N ASP A 46 -1.73 -4.74 -14.17
CA ASP A 46 -1.33 -4.92 -15.56
C ASP A 46 -0.33 -6.10 -15.62
N GLY A 47 -0.61 -7.15 -16.41
CA GLY A 47 0.35 -8.24 -16.70
C GLY A 47 0.06 -9.63 -16.11
N VAL A 48 -1.02 -9.79 -15.34
CA VAL A 48 -1.45 -11.13 -14.88
C VAL A 48 -2.55 -11.68 -15.78
N ARG A 49 -2.24 -12.72 -16.54
CA ARG A 49 -3.22 -13.43 -17.37
C ARG A 49 -3.51 -14.80 -16.76
N TRP A 50 -4.76 -15.05 -16.42
CA TRP A 50 -5.22 -16.37 -16.02
C TRP A 50 -5.55 -17.20 -17.25
N GLN A 51 -5.12 -18.46 -17.24
CA GLN A 51 -5.35 -19.40 -18.33
C GLN A 51 -5.84 -20.74 -17.79
N VAL A 52 -6.62 -21.45 -18.59
CA VAL A 52 -7.05 -22.81 -18.30
C VAL A 52 -6.19 -23.76 -19.13
N LEU A 53 -5.44 -24.62 -18.45
CA LEU A 53 -4.57 -25.62 -19.06
C LEU A 53 -5.21 -27.00 -18.94
N ARG A 54 -5.17 -27.79 -20.02
CA ARG A 54 -5.55 -29.22 -20.02
C ARG A 54 -4.30 -30.07 -19.72
N PRO A 55 -4.10 -30.60 -18.50
CA PRO A 55 -2.82 -31.19 -18.07
C PRO A 55 -2.36 -32.36 -18.94
N GLY A 56 -3.28 -33.22 -19.38
CA GLY A 56 -2.97 -34.39 -20.21
C GLY A 56 -2.44 -34.05 -21.61
N THR A 57 -2.72 -32.84 -22.11
CA THR A 57 -2.27 -32.39 -23.45
C THR A 57 -1.28 -31.22 -23.37
N ARG A 58 -1.09 -30.63 -22.19
CA ARG A 58 -0.36 -29.36 -21.96
C ARG A 58 -0.80 -28.23 -22.89
N ARG A 59 -2.04 -28.26 -23.40
CA ARG A 59 -2.61 -27.20 -24.23
C ARG A 59 -3.36 -26.20 -23.37
N ILE A 60 -3.12 -24.92 -23.62
CA ILE A 60 -3.92 -23.81 -23.11
C ILE A 60 -5.24 -23.80 -23.90
N LEU A 61 -6.35 -23.74 -23.19
CA LEU A 61 -7.66 -23.62 -23.81
C LEU A 61 -7.83 -22.23 -24.39
N SER A 62 -8.45 -22.13 -25.56
CA SER A 62 -8.82 -20.84 -26.14
C SER A 62 -9.79 -20.12 -25.19
N GLU A 63 -9.53 -18.82 -24.98
CA GLU A 63 -10.26 -18.00 -23.99
C GLU A 63 -11.72 -17.79 -24.37
N ASP A 64 -11.98 -17.61 -25.66
CA ASP A 64 -13.30 -17.25 -26.19
C ASP A 64 -14.07 -18.47 -26.73
N ALA A 65 -13.45 -19.65 -26.77
CA ALA A 65 -14.12 -20.87 -27.18
C ALA A 65 -15.06 -21.38 -26.07
N PRO A 66 -16.32 -21.73 -26.40
CA PRO A 66 -17.22 -22.39 -25.46
C PRO A 66 -16.65 -23.74 -25.00
N LEU A 67 -16.78 -24.07 -23.71
CA LEU A 67 -16.27 -25.32 -23.13
C LEU A 67 -16.78 -26.57 -23.86
N GLY A 68 -18.03 -26.55 -24.34
CA GLY A 68 -18.64 -27.64 -25.12
C GLY A 68 -17.93 -27.91 -26.46
N SER A 69 -17.28 -26.91 -27.03
CA SER A 69 -16.53 -27.03 -28.30
C SER A 69 -15.11 -27.57 -28.13
N LEU A 70 -14.63 -27.70 -26.89
CA LEU A 70 -13.23 -28.03 -26.56
C LEU A 70 -12.97 -29.54 -26.37
N ASN A 71 -13.93 -30.40 -26.73
CA ASN A 71 -13.85 -31.88 -26.57
C ASN A 71 -13.35 -32.28 -25.17
N LEU A 72 -13.92 -31.64 -24.14
CA LEU A 72 -13.65 -31.94 -22.74
C LEU A 72 -14.49 -33.13 -22.31
N THR A 73 -13.87 -34.06 -21.60
CA THR A 73 -14.59 -35.18 -20.99
C THR A 73 -15.13 -34.78 -19.62
N SER A 74 -16.28 -35.35 -19.23
CA SER A 74 -16.86 -35.09 -17.91
C SER A 74 -15.91 -35.58 -16.80
N GLY A 75 -15.62 -34.72 -15.83
CA GLY A 75 -14.68 -34.99 -14.72
C GLY A 75 -13.21 -34.84 -15.10
N GLU A 76 -12.92 -34.29 -16.28
CA GLU A 76 -11.54 -34.05 -16.70
C GLU A 76 -10.88 -32.95 -15.86
N PRO A 77 -9.62 -33.14 -15.39
CA PRO A 77 -8.91 -32.11 -14.66
C PRO A 77 -8.48 -30.98 -15.58
N LEU A 78 -8.79 -29.76 -15.20
CA LEU A 78 -8.29 -28.52 -15.79
C LEU A 78 -7.48 -27.77 -14.73
N LEU A 79 -6.33 -27.24 -15.12
CA LEU A 79 -5.45 -26.49 -14.25
C LEU A 79 -5.61 -25.00 -14.51
N LEU A 80 -5.92 -24.23 -13.47
CA LEU A 80 -5.92 -22.77 -13.51
C LEU A 80 -4.49 -22.29 -13.30
N VAL A 81 -3.91 -21.72 -14.35
CA VAL A 81 -2.53 -21.22 -14.36
C VAL A 81 -2.56 -19.71 -14.39
N ARG A 82 -1.76 -19.10 -13.51
CA ARG A 82 -1.46 -17.67 -13.57
C ARG A 82 -0.22 -17.48 -14.42
N GLU A 83 -0.39 -17.05 -15.67
CA GLU A 83 0.72 -16.58 -16.47
C GLU A 83 0.95 -15.11 -16.14
N CYS A 84 2.03 -14.82 -15.42
CA CYS A 84 2.58 -13.47 -15.47
C CYS A 84 3.14 -13.33 -16.88
N GLN A 85 2.45 -12.60 -17.76
CA GLN A 85 3.11 -12.13 -18.96
C GLN A 85 4.26 -11.26 -18.44
N ALA A 86 5.49 -11.62 -18.80
CA ALA A 86 6.58 -10.68 -18.66
C ALA A 86 6.18 -9.48 -19.55
N ALA A 87 5.56 -8.48 -18.94
CA ALA A 87 5.47 -7.15 -19.53
C ALA A 87 6.90 -6.84 -19.99
N ALA A 88 7.05 -6.35 -21.24
CA ALA A 88 8.34 -5.93 -21.79
C ALA A 88 9.17 -5.31 -20.66
N TYR A 89 10.31 -5.92 -20.31
CA TYR A 89 11.08 -5.64 -19.09
C TYR A 89 11.01 -4.15 -18.76
N ARG A 90 10.16 -3.80 -17.78
CA ARG A 90 10.06 -2.45 -17.27
C ARG A 90 11.06 -2.37 -16.15
N ASP A 91 11.79 -1.27 -16.12
CA ASP A 91 12.65 -0.96 -14.99
C ASP A 91 11.80 -1.04 -13.71
N PRO A 92 12.14 -1.92 -12.74
CA PRO A 92 11.41 -2.03 -11.49
C PRO A 92 11.28 -0.69 -10.75
N ARG A 93 12.24 0.23 -10.93
CA ARG A 93 12.17 1.58 -10.39
C ARG A 93 11.07 2.40 -11.08
N GLU A 94 11.01 2.40 -12.41
CA GLU A 94 9.95 3.09 -13.16
C GLU A 94 8.57 2.56 -12.81
N ASP A 95 8.42 1.24 -12.70
CA ASP A 95 7.16 0.67 -12.24
C ASP A 95 6.85 1.20 -10.84
N ARG A 96 7.79 1.18 -9.90
CA ARG A 96 7.58 1.73 -8.56
C ARG A 96 7.17 3.22 -8.60
N LEU A 97 7.85 4.06 -9.37
CA LEU A 97 7.50 5.48 -9.50
C LEU A 97 6.09 5.67 -10.08
N ARG A 98 5.69 4.82 -11.04
CA ARG A 98 4.30 4.79 -11.55
C ARG A 98 3.30 4.49 -10.45
N TRP A 99 3.55 3.50 -9.60
CA TRP A 99 2.69 3.16 -8.47
C TRP A 99 2.55 4.35 -7.50
N GLU A 100 3.67 5.00 -7.16
CA GLU A 100 3.68 6.17 -6.28
C GLU A 100 2.92 7.35 -6.88
N ARG A 101 3.12 7.67 -8.16
CA ARG A 101 2.36 8.74 -8.83
C ARG A 101 0.86 8.48 -8.77
N LEU A 102 0.43 7.26 -9.11
CA LEU A 102 -0.99 6.88 -9.07
C LEU A 102 -1.57 6.99 -7.64
N ASP A 103 -0.79 6.62 -6.64
CA ASP A 103 -1.20 6.74 -5.24
C ASP A 103 -1.31 8.21 -4.78
N LEU A 104 -0.40 9.08 -5.22
CA LEU A 104 -0.43 10.52 -4.97
C LEU A 104 -1.59 11.21 -5.71
N GLU A 105 -1.93 10.76 -6.92
CA GLU A 105 -3.13 11.21 -7.65
C GLU A 105 -4.42 10.83 -6.93
N GLU A 106 -4.46 9.67 -6.28
CA GLU A 106 -5.57 9.28 -5.41
C GLU A 106 -5.59 10.13 -4.14
N LEU A 107 -4.44 10.37 -3.48
CA LEU A 107 -4.35 11.26 -2.32
C LEU A 107 -4.92 12.65 -2.62
N ASN A 108 -4.63 13.21 -3.80
CA ASN A 108 -5.18 14.49 -4.25
C ASN A 108 -6.71 14.50 -4.32
N ARG A 109 -7.33 13.35 -4.62
CA ARG A 109 -8.79 13.21 -4.66
C ARG A 109 -9.38 13.04 -3.25
N GLU A 110 -8.64 12.37 -2.36
CA GLU A 110 -9.08 12.03 -1.00
C GLU A 110 -8.82 13.13 0.03
N SER A 111 -7.88 14.05 -0.23
CA SER A 111 -7.49 15.12 0.69
C SER A 111 -8.01 16.49 0.25
N GLU A 112 -8.17 17.40 1.21
CA GLU A 112 -8.35 18.85 0.99
C GLU A 112 -7.18 19.65 1.55
N THR A 113 -6.41 19.03 2.43
CA THR A 113 -5.33 19.64 3.21
C THR A 113 -3.96 19.30 2.63
N VAL A 114 -3.87 18.33 1.74
CA VAL A 114 -2.63 17.93 1.08
C VAL A 114 -2.87 17.88 -0.42
N HIS A 115 -1.98 18.53 -1.17
CA HIS A 115 -1.97 18.49 -2.61
C HIS A 115 -0.55 18.26 -3.11
N VAL A 116 -0.38 17.34 -4.05
CA VAL A 116 0.92 16.93 -4.57
C VAL A 116 0.91 17.05 -6.09
N GLN A 117 1.90 17.73 -6.64
CA GLN A 117 2.02 17.93 -8.09
C GLN A 117 3.39 17.45 -8.55
N PRO A 118 3.47 16.62 -9.61
CA PRO A 118 4.75 16.29 -10.21
C PRO A 118 5.35 17.56 -10.85
N ILE A 119 6.66 17.70 -10.77
CA ILE A 119 7.42 18.77 -11.43
C ILE A 119 8.57 18.17 -12.24
N HIS A 120 9.09 18.92 -13.21
CA HIS A 120 10.20 18.49 -14.09
C HIS A 120 9.99 17.13 -14.78
N VAL A 121 8.73 16.80 -15.14
CA VAL A 121 8.39 15.52 -15.78
C VAL A 121 8.99 15.43 -17.18
N GLN A 122 9.80 14.41 -17.42
CA GLN A 122 10.35 14.14 -18.75
C GLN A 122 9.35 13.33 -19.58
N PRO A 123 9.20 13.62 -20.88
CA PRO A 123 8.30 12.85 -21.75
C PRO A 123 8.68 11.36 -21.76
N GLY A 124 7.72 10.51 -21.40
CA GLY A 124 7.89 9.05 -21.43
C GLY A 124 8.51 8.43 -20.17
N SER A 125 8.82 9.22 -19.14
CA SER A 125 9.25 8.73 -17.83
C SER A 125 8.21 9.00 -16.76
N GLU A 126 8.28 8.27 -15.65
CA GLU A 126 7.52 8.61 -14.45
C GLU A 126 8.16 9.80 -13.70
N PRO A 127 7.38 10.58 -12.92
CA PRO A 127 7.93 11.73 -12.21
C PRO A 127 8.76 11.31 -11.00
N GLU A 128 9.91 11.96 -10.87
CA GLU A 128 10.85 11.78 -9.75
C GLU A 128 10.78 12.95 -8.76
N GLU A 129 10.27 14.09 -9.19
CA GLU A 129 10.16 15.28 -8.38
C GLU A 129 8.71 15.70 -8.19
N TYR A 130 8.37 16.11 -6.97
CA TYR A 130 7.05 16.54 -6.60
C TYR A 130 7.10 17.79 -5.72
N ARG A 131 6.21 18.73 -5.98
CA ARG A 131 5.89 19.82 -5.05
C ARG A 131 4.66 19.43 -4.24
N ILE A 132 4.84 19.36 -2.93
CA ILE A 132 3.78 19.08 -1.96
C ILE A 132 3.33 20.40 -1.35
N THR A 133 2.02 20.65 -1.32
CA THR A 133 1.38 21.78 -0.66
C THR A 133 0.52 21.27 0.50
N LEU A 134 0.83 21.73 1.71
CA LEU A 134 0.13 21.38 2.95
C LEU A 134 -0.67 22.59 3.45
N LYS A 135 -1.97 22.41 3.71
CA LYS A 135 -2.92 23.44 4.15
C LYS A 135 -3.39 23.20 5.58
N CYS A 136 -2.48 23.34 6.52
CA CYS A 136 -2.73 23.25 7.95
C CYS A 136 -1.96 24.36 8.67
N LYS A 137 -2.39 24.66 9.90
CA LYS A 137 -1.70 25.61 10.77
C LYS A 137 -0.36 25.01 11.21
N GLY A 138 0.71 25.76 10.98
CA GLY A 138 2.07 25.44 11.40
C GLY A 138 2.76 26.67 12.01
N ILE A 139 3.91 26.46 12.66
CA ILE A 139 4.74 27.55 13.19
C ILE A 139 5.77 27.92 12.13
N LEU A 140 5.76 29.16 11.65
CA LEU A 140 6.71 29.64 10.65
C LEU A 140 8.04 30.06 11.27
N ARG A 141 7.94 30.74 12.41
CA ARG A 141 9.05 31.33 13.18
C ARG A 141 8.57 31.69 14.58
N ILE A 142 9.48 32.22 15.39
CA ILE A 142 9.16 32.86 16.67
C ILE A 142 9.39 34.37 16.59
N ASP A 143 8.71 35.14 17.44
CA ASP A 143 8.97 36.57 17.63
C ASP A 143 10.02 36.83 18.72
N SER A 144 10.30 38.12 19.00
CA SER A 144 11.24 38.54 20.04
C SER A 144 10.88 38.08 21.45
N GLN A 145 9.61 37.72 21.70
CA GLN A 145 9.08 37.24 22.97
C GLN A 145 9.00 35.71 23.00
N ARG A 146 9.62 35.03 22.00
CA ARG A 146 9.57 33.58 21.77
C ARG A 146 8.17 33.04 21.45
N GLN A 147 7.20 33.90 21.14
CA GLN A 147 5.85 33.49 20.76
C GLN A 147 5.83 32.98 19.31
N PRO A 148 5.05 31.94 19.01
CA PRO A 148 4.96 31.40 17.67
C PRO A 148 4.22 32.34 16.72
N VAL A 149 4.79 32.54 15.53
CA VAL A 149 4.12 33.17 14.39
C VAL A 149 3.60 32.06 13.48
N TYR A 150 2.29 32.03 13.26
CA TYR A 150 1.63 30.94 12.54
C TYR A 150 1.47 31.23 11.04
N GLY A 151 1.47 30.15 10.26
CA GLY A 151 1.11 30.12 8.84
C GLY A 151 0.18 28.96 8.54
N TYR A 152 -0.39 28.93 7.33
CA TYR A 152 -1.44 27.97 6.94
C TYR A 152 -1.17 27.26 5.61
N THR A 153 -0.07 27.58 4.95
CA THR A 153 0.29 27.00 3.66
C THR A 153 1.79 26.76 3.67
N HIS A 154 2.17 25.51 3.46
CA HIS A 154 3.55 25.07 3.49
C HIS A 154 3.85 24.31 2.21
N GLN A 155 5.02 24.56 1.64
CA GLN A 155 5.46 23.91 0.41
C GLN A 155 6.74 23.15 0.66
N VAL A 156 6.82 21.94 0.08
CA VAL A 156 7.92 21.01 0.25
C VAL A 156 8.23 20.40 -1.11
N LEU A 157 9.48 20.45 -1.50
CA LEU A 157 10.01 19.72 -2.64
C LEU A 157 10.40 18.30 -2.17
N MET A 158 9.98 17.30 -2.94
CA MET A 158 10.33 15.90 -2.74
C MET A 158 11.00 15.37 -4.01
N HIS A 159 12.18 14.76 -3.87
CA HIS A 159 12.95 14.18 -4.96
C HIS A 159 13.28 12.71 -4.69
N CYS A 160 12.88 11.84 -5.61
CA CYS A 160 13.19 10.42 -5.64
C CYS A 160 14.45 10.20 -6.47
N GLY A 161 15.61 10.03 -5.82
CA GLY A 161 16.88 9.79 -6.51
C GLY A 161 16.94 8.45 -7.25
N ASP A 162 18.08 8.19 -7.90
CA ASP A 162 18.33 6.97 -8.68
C ASP A 162 18.22 5.68 -7.84
N ASP A 163 18.49 5.78 -6.54
CA ASP A 163 18.46 4.67 -5.58
C ASP A 163 17.09 4.47 -4.92
N PHE A 164 16.08 5.27 -5.28
CA PHE A 164 14.69 5.02 -4.87
C PHE A 164 14.17 3.72 -5.51
N PRO A 165 13.47 2.84 -4.78
CA PRO A 165 12.98 2.98 -3.41
C PRO A 165 13.92 2.41 -2.32
N THR A 166 15.13 1.97 -2.65
CA THR A 166 16.09 1.46 -1.66
C THR A 166 16.48 2.57 -0.68
N ALA A 167 16.67 3.80 -1.16
CA ALA A 167 16.80 4.98 -0.32
C ALA A 167 15.49 5.78 -0.22
N SER A 168 15.37 6.56 0.86
CA SER A 168 14.26 7.49 1.06
C SER A 168 14.33 8.66 0.09
N PRO A 169 13.18 9.25 -0.30
CA PRO A 169 13.21 10.51 -1.04
C PRO A 169 13.87 11.62 -0.23
N VAL A 170 14.55 12.53 -0.92
CA VAL A 170 15.11 13.75 -0.34
C VAL A 170 14.02 14.82 -0.28
N LEU A 171 13.97 15.56 0.81
CA LEU A 171 12.94 16.57 1.08
C LEU A 171 13.57 17.93 1.39
N TYR A 172 13.07 18.98 0.75
CA TYR A 172 13.46 20.37 0.99
C TYR A 172 12.24 21.25 1.23
N TRP A 173 12.26 22.01 2.32
CA TRP A 173 11.15 22.88 2.71
C TRP A 173 11.25 24.24 2.00
N GLU A 174 10.24 24.62 1.21
CA GLU A 174 10.30 25.87 0.43
C GLU A 174 9.83 27.08 1.25
N THR A 175 8.93 26.90 2.22
CA THR A 175 8.40 28.00 3.04
C THR A 175 9.20 28.18 4.34
N ASP A 176 8.90 29.23 5.10
CA ASP A 176 9.34 29.26 6.50
C ASP A 176 8.63 28.19 7.32
N ILE A 177 9.38 27.61 8.25
CA ILE A 177 8.90 26.63 9.21
C ILE A 177 9.85 26.62 10.40
N TRP A 178 9.28 26.60 11.59
CA TRP A 178 9.98 26.40 12.84
C TRP A 178 9.62 24.98 13.27
N HIS A 179 10.52 24.01 13.08
CA HIS A 179 10.27 22.62 13.47
C HIS A 179 11.59 21.88 13.82
N PRO A 180 11.67 21.07 14.90
CA PRO A 180 12.93 20.42 15.29
C PRO A 180 13.57 19.50 14.24
N ASN A 181 12.74 18.93 13.36
CA ASN A 181 13.19 18.02 12.29
C ASN A 181 13.34 18.69 10.92
N ILE A 182 13.19 20.00 10.85
CA ILE A 182 13.35 20.77 9.61
C ILE A 182 14.32 21.91 9.93
N ASP A 183 15.47 21.93 9.27
CA ASP A 183 16.45 22.98 9.49
C ASP A 183 15.89 24.31 8.96
N HIS A 184 15.68 25.29 9.83
CA HIS A 184 15.09 26.56 9.40
C HIS A 184 15.99 27.36 8.44
N LYS A 185 17.29 27.05 8.36
CA LYS A 185 18.30 27.69 7.52
C LYS A 185 18.56 26.90 6.23
N SER A 186 18.95 25.63 6.33
CA SER A 186 19.26 24.80 5.16
C SER A 186 18.02 24.22 4.49
N LYS A 187 16.86 24.30 5.16
CA LYS A 187 15.56 23.80 4.69
C LYS A 187 15.51 22.28 4.48
N GLY A 188 16.54 21.52 4.87
CA GLY A 188 16.52 20.07 4.84
C GLY A 188 15.53 19.48 5.85
N VAL A 189 14.96 18.32 5.54
CA VAL A 189 13.99 17.62 6.39
C VAL A 189 14.53 16.26 6.81
N CYS A 190 14.47 15.96 8.11
CA CYS A 190 14.79 14.63 8.64
C CYS A 190 13.50 13.81 8.80
N ILE A 191 13.35 12.76 7.99
CA ILE A 191 12.24 11.77 8.09
C ILE A 191 12.68 10.44 8.71
N ASN A 192 13.83 10.44 9.39
CA ASN A 192 14.50 9.27 9.96
C ASN A 192 14.90 8.23 8.89
N ALA A 193 15.76 8.64 7.95
CA ALA A 193 16.19 7.82 6.81
C ALA A 193 16.77 6.44 7.20
N LYS A 194 17.29 6.27 8.42
CA LYS A 194 17.77 4.97 8.93
C LYS A 194 16.67 3.93 9.10
N GLU A 195 15.44 4.37 9.35
CA GLU A 195 14.25 3.52 9.46
C GLU A 195 13.47 3.44 8.14
N TRP A 196 14.04 3.95 7.04
CA TRP A 196 13.42 3.83 5.73
C TRP A 196 13.32 2.36 5.33
N VAL A 197 12.13 1.96 4.90
CA VAL A 197 11.87 0.66 4.31
C VAL A 197 11.34 0.92 2.91
N GLY A 198 11.94 0.28 1.91
CA GLY A 198 11.57 0.52 0.51
C GLY A 198 10.10 0.25 0.19
N SER A 199 9.35 -0.48 1.02
CA SER A 199 7.89 -0.65 0.86
C SER A 199 7.05 0.56 1.30
N ARG A 200 7.65 1.54 1.97
CA ARG A 200 6.97 2.75 2.43
C ARG A 200 6.60 3.65 1.26
N SER A 201 5.36 4.14 1.24
CA SER A 201 4.84 4.97 0.13
C SER A 201 5.20 6.45 0.27
N LEU A 202 5.21 7.19 -0.84
CA LEU A 202 5.29 8.65 -0.84
C LEU A 202 4.07 9.30 -0.17
N ARG A 203 2.91 8.64 -0.18
CA ARG A 203 1.73 9.04 0.62
C ARG A 203 2.03 9.00 2.12
N ASP A 204 2.74 7.99 2.61
CA ASP A 204 3.15 7.91 4.02
C ASP A 204 4.17 8.98 4.38
N VAL A 205 5.04 9.37 3.44
CA VAL A 205 5.93 10.53 3.60
C VAL A 205 5.11 11.81 3.69
N CYS A 206 4.15 12.04 2.78
CA CYS A 206 3.24 13.18 2.81
C CYS A 206 2.49 13.28 4.14
N ARG A 207 2.03 12.15 4.68
CA ARG A 207 1.37 12.10 5.99
C ARG A 207 2.32 12.49 7.12
N GLN A 208 3.53 11.94 7.14
CA GLN A 208 4.52 12.25 8.16
C GLN A 208 4.83 13.75 8.19
N ILE A 209 5.13 14.37 7.04
CA ILE A 209 5.43 15.80 7.00
C ILE A 209 4.20 16.66 7.33
N PHE A 210 2.99 16.22 6.97
CA PHE A 210 1.76 16.88 7.40
C PHE A 210 1.62 16.88 8.93
N GLU A 211 1.87 15.74 9.57
CA GLU A 211 1.85 15.63 11.03
C GLU A 211 2.98 16.42 11.71
N MET A 212 4.13 16.56 11.06
CA MET A 212 5.22 17.43 11.53
C MET A 212 4.80 18.91 11.56
N VAL A 213 4.15 19.43 10.50
CA VAL A 213 3.63 20.81 10.51
C VAL A 213 2.69 21.06 11.69
N GLN A 214 1.89 20.05 12.03
CA GLN A 214 0.93 20.10 13.14
C GLN A 214 1.58 19.90 14.52
N TYR A 215 2.89 19.64 14.57
CA TYR A 215 3.62 19.26 15.78
C TYR A 215 3.10 17.97 16.45
N LYS A 216 2.49 17.08 15.66
CA LYS A 216 2.09 15.74 16.12
C LYS A 216 3.28 14.78 16.17
N SER A 217 4.26 15.01 15.29
CA SER A 217 5.46 14.21 15.17
C SER A 217 6.68 15.11 15.13
N TYR A 218 7.49 15.12 16.19
CA TYR A 218 8.76 15.85 16.25
C TYR A 218 9.77 15.19 17.19
N HIS A 219 11.06 15.44 16.98
CA HIS A 219 12.14 15.01 17.85
C HIS A 219 12.88 16.23 18.41
N ALA A 220 12.62 16.57 19.67
CA ALA A 220 13.22 17.73 20.35
C ALA A 220 14.31 17.35 21.38
N ILE A 221 14.40 16.07 21.74
CA ILE A 221 15.41 15.56 22.66
C ILE A 221 16.65 15.09 21.89
N ASN A 222 17.84 15.22 22.48
CA ASN A 222 19.09 14.72 21.89
C ASN A 222 19.22 13.20 22.05
N GLN A 223 18.26 12.47 21.50
CA GLN A 223 18.26 11.02 21.35
C GLN A 223 17.86 10.68 19.91
N GLU A 224 18.28 9.53 19.43
CA GLU A 224 18.00 9.11 18.06
C GLU A 224 16.48 8.91 17.83
N PRO A 225 15.91 9.41 16.71
CA PRO A 225 16.54 10.33 15.74
C PRO A 225 16.69 11.74 16.31
N PHE A 226 17.90 12.29 16.17
CA PHE A 226 18.26 13.59 16.73
C PHE A 226 17.49 14.73 16.03
N PRO A 227 17.21 15.86 16.74
CA PRO A 227 16.74 17.07 16.09
C PRO A 227 17.74 17.50 15.03
N LEU A 228 17.22 17.85 13.85
CA LEU A 228 18.02 18.49 12.83
C LEU A 228 18.32 19.95 13.21
N ASP A 229 17.36 20.58 13.89
CA ASP A 229 17.43 21.96 14.33
C ASP A 229 17.47 22.07 15.86
N HIS A 230 18.67 22.22 16.41
CA HIS A 230 18.88 22.31 17.85
C HIS A 230 18.30 23.59 18.47
N GLU A 231 18.19 24.67 17.70
CA GLU A 231 17.60 25.93 18.18
C GLU A 231 16.10 25.76 18.39
N VAL A 232 15.42 25.20 17.40
CA VAL A 232 13.99 24.90 17.50
C VAL A 232 13.73 23.85 18.57
N ALA A 233 14.54 22.80 18.63
CA ALA A 233 14.42 21.74 19.64
C ALA A 233 14.49 22.32 21.07
N ARG A 234 15.45 23.20 21.33
CA ARG A 234 15.55 23.92 22.60
C ARG A 234 14.35 24.82 22.86
N TRP A 235 13.84 25.52 21.85
CA TRP A 235 12.60 26.30 21.99
C TRP A 235 11.41 25.43 22.39
N VAL A 236 11.26 24.24 21.80
CA VAL A 236 10.20 23.29 22.16
C VAL A 236 10.30 22.90 23.63
N LEU A 237 11.47 22.48 24.09
CA LEU A 237 11.67 21.99 25.46
C LEU A 237 11.55 23.09 26.52
N GLU A 238 12.06 24.28 26.25
CA GLU A 238 12.12 25.37 27.25
C GLU A 238 10.90 26.30 27.23
N PHE A 239 10.20 26.38 26.11
CA PHE A 239 9.09 27.33 25.92
C PHE A 239 7.82 26.66 25.43
N GLY A 240 7.91 25.90 24.34
CA GLY A 240 6.75 25.29 23.67
C GLY A 240 5.95 24.37 24.59
N GLU A 241 6.60 23.34 25.13
CA GLU A 241 5.98 22.35 26.03
C GLU A 241 5.60 22.94 27.39
N PRO A 242 6.47 23.69 28.11
CA PRO A 242 6.12 24.28 29.40
C PRO A 242 4.92 25.23 29.33
N ARG A 243 4.74 25.94 28.20
CA ARG A 243 3.62 26.87 28.00
C ARG A 243 2.43 26.24 27.25
N LYS A 244 2.46 24.93 26.99
CA LYS A 244 1.36 24.22 26.29
C LYS A 244 1.06 24.79 24.90
N VAL A 245 2.09 25.29 24.21
CA VAL A 245 1.99 25.68 22.79
C VAL A 245 1.98 24.41 21.92
N VAL A 246 2.88 23.47 22.24
CA VAL A 246 3.00 22.15 21.62
C VAL A 246 3.43 21.17 22.70
N ASP A 247 2.87 19.96 22.73
CA ASP A 247 3.29 18.88 23.61
C ASP A 247 2.70 17.57 23.08
N LYS A 248 3.48 16.82 22.30
CA LYS A 248 2.99 15.58 21.69
C LYS A 248 2.61 14.51 22.72
N SER A 249 3.26 14.50 23.88
CA SER A 249 2.98 13.52 24.95
C SER A 249 1.63 13.76 25.61
N ARG A 250 1.17 15.02 25.60
CA ARG A 250 -0.13 15.45 26.13
C ARG A 250 -1.18 15.68 25.04
N GLY A 251 -0.88 15.36 23.78
CA GLY A 251 -1.79 15.57 22.66
C GLY A 251 -2.07 17.04 22.33
N ILE A 252 -1.14 17.94 22.66
CA ILE A 252 -1.26 19.37 22.39
C ILE A 252 -0.55 19.67 21.06
N PHE A 253 -1.34 20.01 20.06
CA PHE A 253 -0.90 20.23 18.68
C PHE A 253 -1.31 21.61 18.19
N VAL A 254 -0.61 22.15 17.19
CA VAL A 254 -0.98 23.46 16.62
C VAL A 254 -2.21 23.37 15.70
N ASP A 255 -2.51 22.18 15.19
CA ASP A 255 -3.68 21.91 14.34
C ASP A 255 -4.15 20.45 14.50
N ASN A 256 -5.46 20.25 14.34
CA ASN A 256 -6.14 18.94 14.39
C ASN A 256 -6.82 18.57 13.07
N ARG A 257 -6.68 19.36 12.00
CA ARG A 257 -7.19 19.04 10.67
C ARG A 257 -6.74 17.63 10.25
N PRO A 258 -7.64 16.82 9.69
CA PRO A 258 -7.30 15.48 9.25
C PRO A 258 -6.48 15.52 7.95
N PHE A 259 -5.69 14.48 7.73
CA PHE A 259 -4.92 14.27 6.50
C PHE A 259 -5.84 13.94 5.30
N LEU A 260 -6.91 13.17 5.53
CA LEU A 260 -7.93 12.81 4.54
C LEU A 260 -9.27 13.48 4.86
N ARG A 261 -10.14 13.64 3.86
CA ARG A 261 -11.51 14.13 4.06
C ARG A 261 -12.28 13.23 5.04
N PRO A 262 -13.05 13.79 5.98
CA PRO A 262 -13.88 13.00 6.90
C PRO A 262 -14.88 12.07 6.19
N THR A 263 -15.44 12.51 5.06
CA THR A 263 -16.37 11.72 4.24
C THR A 263 -15.72 10.43 3.71
N PHE A 264 -14.42 10.47 3.40
CA PHE A 264 -13.67 9.30 2.98
C PHE A 264 -13.41 8.34 4.16
N LEU A 265 -13.09 8.86 5.35
CA LEU A 265 -12.91 8.04 6.56
C LEU A 265 -14.16 7.23 6.92
N ARG A 266 -15.35 7.77 6.63
CA ARG A 266 -16.62 7.07 6.84
C ARG A 266 -16.81 5.93 5.84
N ARG A 267 -16.41 6.10 4.58
CA ARG A 267 -16.51 5.08 3.52
C ARG A 267 -15.59 3.87 3.77
N ILE A 268 -14.44 4.07 4.42
CA ILE A 268 -13.54 2.98 4.82
C ILE A 268 -14.16 2.14 5.97
N LYS A 269 -14.90 2.80 6.87
CA LYS A 269 -15.52 2.14 8.04
C LYS A 269 -16.86 1.47 7.72
N GLU A 270 -17.59 1.97 6.74
CA GLU A 270 -18.82 1.32 6.27
C GLU A 270 -18.44 0.08 5.44
N PRO A 271 -18.89 -1.13 5.81
CA PRO A 271 -18.69 -2.31 4.97
C PRO A 271 -19.28 -2.00 3.60
N ALA A 272 -18.51 -2.24 2.55
CA ALA A 272 -18.94 -2.04 1.17
C ALA A 272 -20.34 -2.63 1.01
N GLN A 273 -21.32 -1.80 0.61
CA GLN A 273 -22.65 -2.30 0.30
C GLN A 273 -22.48 -3.47 -0.67
N ALA A 274 -23.08 -4.61 -0.28
CA ALA A 274 -22.99 -5.83 -1.06
C ALA A 274 -23.34 -5.51 -2.52
N PRO A 275 -22.53 -5.98 -3.49
CA PRO A 275 -22.83 -5.75 -4.89
C PRO A 275 -24.27 -6.17 -5.17
N THR A 276 -24.97 -5.34 -5.95
CA THR A 276 -26.30 -5.65 -6.49
C THR A 276 -26.33 -7.09 -6.99
N LYS A 277 -27.39 -7.84 -6.61
CA LYS A 277 -27.56 -9.29 -6.82
C LYS A 277 -26.76 -9.81 -8.02
N PRO A 278 -25.84 -10.77 -7.84
CA PRO A 278 -25.05 -11.29 -8.93
C PRO A 278 -25.97 -11.84 -10.03
N LYS A 279 -25.63 -11.57 -11.29
CA LYS A 279 -26.17 -12.35 -12.42
C LYS A 279 -25.99 -13.83 -12.05
N GLN A 280 -27.05 -14.62 -12.16
CA GLN A 280 -27.01 -16.05 -11.82
C GLN A 280 -25.77 -16.69 -12.46
N SER A 281 -24.89 -17.25 -11.62
CA SER A 281 -23.67 -17.89 -12.07
C SER A 281 -24.02 -19.10 -12.94
N ARG A 282 -23.33 -19.22 -14.07
CA ARG A 282 -23.39 -20.39 -14.96
C ARG A 282 -22.40 -21.47 -14.54
N LEU A 283 -21.65 -21.21 -13.47
CA LEU A 283 -20.80 -22.12 -12.70
C LEU A 283 -21.46 -22.40 -11.35
N ARG A 284 -21.57 -23.68 -10.98
CA ARG A 284 -22.04 -24.15 -9.67
C ARG A 284 -21.04 -25.13 -9.09
N LEU A 285 -20.73 -25.01 -7.80
CA LEU A 285 -19.98 -26.04 -7.10
C LEU A 285 -20.86 -27.29 -6.97
N VAL A 286 -20.28 -28.45 -7.23
CA VAL A 286 -20.89 -29.72 -6.84
C VAL A 286 -20.47 -29.97 -5.40
N ASP A 287 -21.42 -29.99 -4.47
CA ASP A 287 -21.17 -30.27 -3.05
C ASP A 287 -20.27 -31.50 -2.92
N SER A 288 -18.99 -31.24 -2.64
CA SER A 288 -17.98 -32.24 -2.37
C SER A 288 -17.62 -32.08 -0.89
N PRO A 289 -17.43 -33.18 -0.14
CA PRO A 289 -17.09 -33.10 1.27
C PRO A 289 -15.81 -32.27 1.47
N PRO A 290 -15.70 -31.52 2.57
CA PRO A 290 -14.58 -30.61 2.78
C PRO A 290 -13.25 -31.35 2.67
N PRO A 291 -12.18 -30.70 2.16
CA PRO A 291 -10.86 -31.30 2.07
C PRO A 291 -10.45 -31.80 3.47
N SER A 292 -10.00 -33.06 3.52
CA SER A 292 -9.49 -33.61 4.77
C SER A 292 -8.28 -32.78 5.19
N VAL A 293 -8.41 -32.11 6.34
CA VAL A 293 -7.29 -31.45 6.98
C VAL A 293 -6.29 -32.56 7.33
N ALA A 294 -5.22 -32.67 6.56
CA ALA A 294 -4.10 -33.52 6.92
C ALA A 294 -3.58 -33.05 8.28
N ALA A 295 -3.95 -33.79 9.33
CA ALA A 295 -3.51 -33.53 10.68
C ALA A 295 -1.97 -33.51 10.71
N SER A 296 -1.40 -32.33 10.96
CA SER A 296 -0.01 -32.17 11.31
C SER A 296 0.29 -33.07 12.51
N LYS A 297 1.02 -34.16 12.30
CA LYS A 297 1.59 -34.96 13.39
C LYS A 297 2.52 -34.03 14.19
N LYS A 298 2.13 -33.72 15.43
CA LYS A 298 3.00 -33.05 16.41
C LYS A 298 4.30 -33.86 16.54
N PRO A 299 5.48 -33.22 16.61
CA PRO A 299 6.70 -33.93 16.98
C PRO A 299 6.58 -34.43 18.43
N SER A 300 6.83 -35.71 18.60
CA SER A 300 6.88 -36.41 19.89
C SER A 300 7.99 -35.86 20.77
N LYS A 301 7.69 -35.75 22.06
CA LYS A 301 8.60 -35.36 23.15
C LYS A 301 9.95 -36.09 23.06
N ILE A 302 11.03 -35.30 23.02
CA ILE A 302 12.38 -35.77 23.33
C ILE A 302 12.42 -36.13 24.81
N SER A 303 12.66 -37.40 25.10
CA SER A 303 12.96 -37.92 26.42
C SER A 303 14.35 -37.45 26.87
N ARG A 304 14.41 -36.86 28.07
CA ARG A 304 15.65 -36.60 28.82
C ARG A 304 16.43 -37.91 29.00
N LEU A 305 17.60 -38.03 28.38
CA LEU A 305 18.65 -38.92 28.87
C LEU A 305 19.24 -38.31 30.15
N LYS A 306 19.14 -39.06 31.25
CA LYS A 306 19.94 -38.86 32.46
C LYS A 306 21.37 -39.32 32.15
N LEU A 307 22.34 -38.41 32.25
CA LEU A 307 23.74 -38.78 32.44
C LEU A 307 23.95 -39.03 33.94
N ALA A 308 24.28 -40.28 34.26
CA ALA A 308 24.79 -40.68 35.57
C ALA A 308 26.19 -40.11 35.75
N GLY A 309 26.48 -39.62 36.95
CA GLY A 309 27.81 -39.19 37.34
C GLY A 309 28.75 -40.38 37.53
N GLN A 310 29.98 -40.18 37.08
CA GLN A 310 31.23 -40.51 37.78
C GLN A 310 32.20 -39.38 37.51
#